data_AF-A0A653NSC5-F1
#
_entry.id   AF-A0A653NSC5-F1
#
_cell.length_a   1.000
_cell.length_b   1.000
_cell.length_c   1.000
_cell.angle_alpha   90.00
_cell.angle_beta   90.00
_cell.angle_gamma   90.00
#
_symmetry.space_group_name_H-M   'P 1'
#
loop_
_entity.id
_entity.type
_entity.pdbx_description
1 polymer ?
#
loop_
_entity_poly.entity_id
_entity_poly.type
_entity_poly.pdbx_seq_one_letter_code
_entity_poly.pdbx_strand_id
1 'polypeptide(L)'
;MKRFLTPQEKKMLGYEKDRRNGYGESRARSRKAIATRKALSSRSLRHAENIATAKATRSLEEADPVVRKTGKNSWRKFPDAPLAEHVGRTLRFRALKAGIPAPRASVLLRRARRRLPQIPRQFKGPLQHAID
;
A
#
# COMPACT_ATOMS: atom_id res chain seq x y z
N MET A 1 31.90 -14.09 -1.88
CA MET A 1 32.28 -12.97 -2.78
C MET A 1 31.07 -12.09 -3.10
N LYS A 2 31.21 -10.76 -3.06
CA LYS A 2 30.11 -9.81 -3.36
C LYS A 2 29.97 -9.68 -4.87
N ARG A 3 28.79 -9.99 -5.43
CA ARG A 3 28.55 -9.88 -6.87
C ARG A 3 28.55 -8.40 -7.27
N PHE A 4 29.44 -8.00 -8.18
CA PHE A 4 29.44 -6.66 -8.73
C PHE A 4 28.30 -6.52 -9.73
N LEU A 5 27.46 -5.51 -9.51
CA LEU A 5 26.36 -5.18 -10.42
C LEU A 5 26.84 -4.20 -11.47
N THR A 6 26.52 -4.49 -12.72
CA THR A 6 26.68 -3.55 -13.84
C THR A 6 25.85 -2.29 -13.62
N PRO A 7 26.20 -1.14 -14.23
CA PRO A 7 25.38 0.07 -14.16
C PRO A 7 23.92 -0.16 -14.60
N GLN A 8 23.69 -1.02 -15.59
CA GLN A 8 22.35 -1.37 -16.08
C GLN A 8 21.57 -2.17 -15.05
N GLU A 9 22.21 -3.14 -14.37
CA GLU A 9 21.58 -3.88 -13.26
C GLU A 9 21.29 -2.99 -12.06
N LYS A 10 22.20 -2.06 -11.71
CA LYS A 10 21.96 -1.07 -10.66
C LYS A 10 20.75 -0.20 -10.98
N LYS A 11 20.63 0.27 -12.23
CA LYS A 11 19.49 1.08 -12.69
C LYS A 11 18.18 0.29 -12.67
N MET A 12 18.20 -0.97 -13.08
CA MET A 12 17.06 -1.89 -12.97
C MET A 12 16.61 -2.08 -11.52
N LEU A 13 17.54 -2.36 -10.61
CA LEU A 13 17.24 -2.48 -9.19
C LEU A 13 16.68 -1.19 -8.61
N GLY A 14 17.19 -0.03 -9.03
CA GLY A 14 16.62 1.27 -8.66
C GLY A 14 15.17 1.40 -9.10
N TYR A 15 14.84 1.03 -10.34
CA TYR A 15 13.45 1.07 -10.84
C TYR A 15 12.49 0.14 -10.09
N GLU A 16 12.97 -1.03 -9.64
CA GLU A 16 12.17 -2.04 -8.94
C GLU A 16 12.01 -1.73 -7.44
N LYS A 17 13.09 -1.30 -6.78
CA LYS A 17 13.16 -1.18 -5.31
C LYS A 17 12.93 0.22 -4.79
N ASP A 18 13.31 1.29 -5.51
CA ASP A 18 13.03 2.66 -5.08
C ASP A 18 11.52 2.92 -5.17
N ARG A 19 10.96 3.48 -4.10
CA ARG A 19 9.52 3.75 -3.96
C ARG A 19 9.30 5.25 -3.80
N ARG A 20 8.32 5.79 -4.52
CA ARG A 20 7.95 7.20 -4.52
C ARG A 20 6.51 7.37 -4.12
N ASN A 21 6.25 8.35 -3.27
CA ASN A 21 4.90 8.71 -2.89
C ASN A 21 4.09 9.12 -4.13
N GLY A 22 3.02 8.37 -4.40
CA GLY A 22 2.11 8.60 -5.52
C GLY A 22 0.82 9.33 -5.15
N TYR A 23 0.57 9.58 -3.86
CA TYR A 23 -0.69 10.10 -3.32
C TYR A 23 -0.68 11.62 -3.09
N GLY A 24 0.42 12.31 -3.41
CA GLY A 24 0.52 13.78 -3.30
C GLY A 24 0.57 14.32 -1.87
N GLU A 25 0.58 13.45 -0.86
CA GLU A 25 0.73 13.87 0.53
C GLU A 25 2.17 14.33 0.85
N SER A 26 2.33 15.24 1.81
CA SER A 26 3.66 15.60 2.29
C SER A 26 4.30 14.43 3.04
N ARG A 27 5.63 14.31 2.97
CA ARG A 27 6.39 13.24 3.66
C ARG A 27 6.09 13.19 5.17
N ALA A 28 5.87 14.35 5.79
CA ALA A 28 5.51 14.46 7.20
C ALA A 28 4.09 13.93 7.48
N ARG A 29 3.13 14.23 6.61
CA ARG A 29 1.75 13.72 6.74
C ARG A 29 1.69 12.21 6.55
N SER A 30 2.39 11.67 5.56
CA SER A 30 2.45 10.22 5.32
C SER A 30 2.91 9.43 6.55
N ARG A 31 4.00 9.88 7.17
CA ARG A 31 4.54 9.25 8.39
C ARG A 31 3.55 9.29 9.55
N LYS A 32 2.89 10.44 9.76
CA LYS A 32 1.90 10.63 10.83
C LYS A 32 0.64 9.79 10.56
N ALA A 33 0.14 9.77 9.34
CA ALA A 33 -1.06 9.04 8.95
C ALA A 33 -0.94 7.53 9.21
N ILE A 34 0.22 6.93 8.93
CA ILE A 34 0.49 5.51 9.23
C ILE A 34 0.42 5.26 10.74
N ALA A 35 1.09 6.08 11.54
CA ALA A 35 1.07 5.93 13.00
C ALA A 35 -0.35 6.09 13.56
N THR A 36 -1.09 7.11 13.11
CA THR A 36 -2.47 7.36 13.51
C THR A 36 -3.39 6.20 13.12
N ARG A 37 -3.32 5.70 11.88
CA ARG A 37 -4.13 4.55 11.43
C ARG A 37 -3.87 3.29 12.26
N LYS A 38 -2.60 3.00 12.58
CA LYS A 38 -2.24 1.89 13.47
C LYS A 38 -2.86 2.06 14.86
N ALA A 39 -2.74 3.24 15.45
CA ALA A 39 -3.28 3.51 16.78
C ALA A 39 -4.81 3.37 16.80
N LEU A 40 -5.48 3.93 15.80
CA LEU A 40 -6.93 3.83 15.65
C LEU A 40 -7.39 2.38 15.49
N SER A 41 -6.69 1.58 14.69
CA SER A 41 -7.10 0.19 14.53
C SER A 41 -6.84 -0.69 15.74
N SER A 42 -5.75 -0.44 16.48
CA SER A 42 -5.54 -1.11 17.77
C SER A 42 -6.60 -0.70 18.79
N ARG A 43 -7.00 0.58 18.83
CA ARG A 43 -8.05 1.06 19.72
C ARG A 43 -9.41 0.44 19.37
N SER A 44 -9.77 0.40 18.09
CA SER A 44 -11.05 -0.18 17.65
C SER A 44 -11.11 -1.67 17.98
N LEU A 45 -10.01 -2.40 17.79
CA LEU A 45 -9.92 -3.82 18.10
C LEU A 45 -10.10 -4.06 19.60
N ARG A 46 -9.35 -3.37 20.47
CA ARG A 46 -9.50 -3.48 21.92
C ARG A 46 -10.90 -3.13 22.40
N HIS A 47 -11.51 -2.10 21.82
CA HIS A 47 -12.87 -1.71 22.17
C HIS A 47 -13.87 -2.81 21.82
N ALA A 48 -13.74 -3.39 20.63
CA ALA A 48 -14.62 -4.46 20.19
C ALA A 48 -14.40 -5.76 20.99
N GLU A 49 -13.15 -6.07 21.37
CA GLU A 49 -12.82 -7.16 22.30
C GLU A 49 -13.47 -6.93 23.68
N ASN A 50 -13.34 -5.73 24.25
CA ASN A 50 -13.96 -5.40 25.53
C ASN A 50 -15.49 -5.55 25.49
N ILE A 51 -16.15 -5.12 24.42
CA ILE A 51 -17.59 -5.31 24.23
C ILE A 51 -17.94 -6.80 24.12
N ALA A 52 -17.18 -7.56 23.34
CA ALA A 52 -17.39 -9.00 23.17
C ALA A 52 -17.26 -9.73 24.51
N THR A 53 -16.20 -9.46 25.27
CA THR A 53 -15.97 -10.06 26.59
C THR A 53 -17.04 -9.67 27.60
N ALA A 54 -17.46 -8.39 27.62
CA ALA A 54 -18.53 -7.92 28.50
C ALA A 54 -19.86 -8.63 28.20
N LYS A 55 -20.17 -8.88 26.92
CA LYS A 55 -21.38 -9.63 26.50
C LYS A 55 -21.30 -11.13 26.79
N ALA A 56 -20.11 -11.71 26.81
CA ALA A 56 -19.90 -13.14 27.00
C ALA A 56 -19.85 -13.58 28.48
N THR A 57 -20.17 -12.70 29.42
CA THR A 57 -20.15 -12.93 30.88
C THR A 57 -21.10 -14.03 31.41
N ARG A 58 -21.75 -14.82 30.54
CA ARG A 58 -22.50 -16.03 30.92
C ARG A 58 -21.69 -17.33 30.87
N SER A 59 -20.61 -17.41 30.09
CA SER A 59 -19.69 -18.56 30.07
C SER A 59 -18.36 -18.21 29.40
N LEU A 60 -17.24 -18.56 30.03
CA LEU A 60 -15.88 -18.32 29.48
C LEU A 60 -15.66 -19.04 28.14
N GLU A 61 -16.32 -20.17 27.92
CA GLU A 61 -16.24 -20.97 26.69
C GLU A 61 -16.94 -20.29 25.49
N GLU A 62 -17.92 -19.43 25.75
CA GLU A 62 -18.64 -18.67 24.72
C GLU A 62 -17.90 -17.38 24.31
N ALA A 63 -17.00 -16.86 25.17
CA ALA A 63 -16.29 -15.60 24.95
C ALA A 63 -15.19 -15.69 23.88
N ASP A 64 -14.42 -16.76 23.89
CA ASP A 64 -13.24 -16.96 23.03
C ASP A 64 -13.56 -16.97 21.51
N PRO A 65 -14.61 -17.66 21.03
CA PRO A 65 -14.96 -17.60 19.61
C PRO A 65 -15.49 -16.23 19.16
N VAL A 66 -16.14 -15.46 20.03
CA VAL A 66 -16.66 -14.11 19.71
C VAL A 66 -15.51 -13.11 19.57
N VAL A 67 -14.54 -13.15 20.48
CA VAL A 67 -13.32 -12.32 20.40
C VAL A 67 -12.52 -12.66 19.14
N ARG A 68 -12.37 -13.95 18.80
CA ARG A 68 -11.72 -14.39 17.55
C ARG A 68 -12.45 -13.91 16.28
N LYS A 69 -13.79 -13.90 16.27
CA LYS A 69 -14.62 -13.43 15.14
C LYS A 69 -14.61 -11.91 14.98
N THR A 70 -14.44 -11.16 16.07
CA THR A 70 -14.41 -9.69 16.08
C THR A 70 -13.29 -9.11 15.20
N GLY A 71 -12.31 -9.94 14.83
CA GLY A 71 -11.53 -9.76 13.61
C GLY A 71 -10.43 -8.71 13.75
N LYS A 72 -9.20 -9.14 13.49
CA LYS A 72 -8.09 -8.21 13.25
C LYS A 72 -8.49 -7.29 12.10
N ASN A 73 -8.44 -5.99 12.36
CA ASN A 73 -8.76 -4.99 11.37
C ASN A 73 -8.01 -5.28 10.04
N SER A 74 -8.67 -5.03 8.91
CA SER A 74 -8.12 -5.34 7.58
C SER A 74 -7.05 -4.33 7.12
N TRP A 75 -6.71 -3.34 7.93
CA TRP A 75 -5.73 -2.33 7.56
C TRP A 75 -4.34 -2.94 7.54
N ARG A 76 -3.64 -2.71 6.43
CA ARG A 76 -2.24 -3.13 6.25
C ARG A 76 -1.46 -1.98 5.66
N LYS A 77 -0.20 -1.83 6.08
CA LYS A 77 0.72 -0.92 5.41
C LYS A 77 1.01 -1.47 4.01
N PHE A 78 0.82 -0.65 3.00
CA PHE A 78 1.11 -0.98 1.61
C PHE A 78 2.35 -0.21 1.14
N PRO A 79 3.23 -0.80 0.29
CA PRO A 79 4.35 -0.06 -0.27
C PRO A 79 3.88 1.05 -1.21
N ASP A 80 4.66 2.14 -1.26
CA ASP A 80 4.47 3.23 -2.22
C ASP A 80 4.67 2.76 -3.68
N ALA A 81 4.32 3.64 -4.62
CA ALA A 81 4.46 3.37 -6.04
C ALA A 81 5.94 3.15 -6.41
N PRO A 82 6.27 2.11 -7.18
CA PRO A 82 7.63 1.86 -7.63
C PRO A 82 8.13 2.94 -8.58
N LEU A 83 9.44 3.21 -8.56
CA LEU A 83 10.05 4.26 -9.37
C LEU A 83 9.79 4.05 -10.88
N ALA A 84 9.73 2.80 -11.35
CA ALA A 84 9.41 2.50 -12.75
C ALA A 84 8.02 2.99 -13.19
N GLU A 85 7.04 2.96 -12.29
CA GLU A 85 5.70 3.48 -12.53
C GLU A 85 5.70 5.00 -12.46
N HIS A 86 6.34 5.57 -11.44
CA HIS A 86 6.44 7.02 -11.26
C HIS A 86 7.07 7.69 -12.48
N VAL A 87 8.26 7.23 -12.91
CA VAL A 87 8.95 7.74 -14.10
C VAL A 87 8.08 7.57 -15.35
N GLY A 88 7.37 6.45 -15.45
CA GLY A 88 6.43 6.21 -16.53
C GLY A 88 5.29 7.20 -16.62
N ARG A 89 4.66 7.45 -15.49
CA ARG A 89 3.58 8.42 -15.35
C ARG A 89 4.09 9.83 -15.66
N THR A 90 5.25 10.22 -15.14
CA THR A 90 5.87 11.53 -15.42
C THR A 90 6.18 11.73 -16.90
N LEU A 91 6.77 10.75 -17.58
CA LEU A 91 7.05 10.84 -19.02
C LEU A 91 5.77 10.96 -19.85
N ARG A 92 4.72 10.21 -19.48
CA ARG A 92 3.40 10.32 -20.13
C ARG A 92 2.79 11.71 -19.94
N PHE A 93 2.78 12.23 -18.72
CA PHE A 93 2.22 13.56 -18.45
C PHE A 93 2.98 14.67 -19.17
N ARG A 94 4.32 14.59 -19.22
CA ARG A 94 5.13 15.56 -19.98
C ARG A 94 4.80 15.55 -21.47
N ALA A 95 4.64 14.36 -22.04
CA ALA A 95 4.30 14.22 -23.45
C ALA A 95 2.89 14.77 -23.75
N LEU A 96 1.90 14.43 -22.92
CA LEU A 96 0.55 15.00 -23.00
C LEU A 96 0.57 16.53 -22.90
N LYS A 97 1.33 17.09 -21.95
CA LYS A 97 1.46 18.55 -21.79
C LYS A 97 2.14 19.22 -22.99
N ALA A 98 3.09 18.53 -23.62
CA ALA A 98 3.79 19.03 -24.80
C ALA A 98 3.01 18.82 -26.12
N GLY A 99 1.88 18.10 -26.10
CA GLY A 99 1.14 17.71 -27.31
C GLY A 99 1.86 16.68 -28.18
N ILE A 100 2.85 15.97 -27.63
CA ILE A 100 3.69 15.00 -28.34
C ILE A 100 3.33 13.59 -27.85
N PRO A 101 3.38 12.55 -28.71
CA PRO A 101 3.23 11.17 -28.24
C PRO A 101 4.27 10.82 -27.16
N ALA A 102 3.84 10.01 -26.18
CA ALA A 102 4.72 9.60 -25.10
C ALA A 102 5.98 8.90 -25.64
N PRO A 103 7.19 9.28 -25.18
CA PRO A 103 8.41 8.67 -25.67
C PRO A 103 8.41 7.18 -25.36
N ARG A 104 8.97 6.38 -26.28
CA ARG A 104 9.13 4.94 -26.07
C ARG A 104 9.91 4.73 -24.78
N ALA A 105 9.29 4.03 -23.82
CA ALA A 105 9.93 3.69 -22.56
C ALA A 105 11.23 2.93 -22.84
N SER A 106 12.30 3.28 -22.13
CA SER A 106 13.58 2.59 -22.26
C SER A 106 13.43 1.08 -21.99
N VAL A 107 14.28 0.27 -22.60
CA VAL A 107 14.25 -1.20 -22.43
C VAL A 107 14.31 -1.58 -20.95
N LEU A 108 15.13 -0.88 -20.17
CA LEU A 108 15.25 -1.08 -18.72
C LEU A 108 13.96 -0.73 -17.99
N LEU A 109 13.34 0.42 -18.29
CA LEU A 109 12.08 0.83 -17.65
C LEU A 109 10.95 -0.17 -17.94
N ARG A 110 10.89 -0.67 -19.18
CA ARG A 110 9.91 -1.68 -19.59
C ARG A 110 10.16 -3.03 -18.93
N ARG A 111 11.42 -3.48 -18.84
CA ARG A 111 11.80 -4.71 -18.12
C ARG A 111 11.47 -4.60 -16.63
N ALA A 112 11.77 -3.46 -16.01
CA ALA A 112 11.48 -3.24 -14.59
C ALA A 112 9.98 -3.33 -14.32
N ARG A 113 9.15 -2.68 -15.15
CA ARG A 113 7.69 -2.77 -15.02
C ARG A 113 7.14 -4.19 -15.10
N ARG A 114 7.71 -5.05 -15.94
CA ARG A 114 7.30 -6.46 -16.05
C ARG A 114 7.63 -7.28 -14.79
N ARG A 115 8.67 -6.86 -14.04
CA ARG A 115 9.12 -7.53 -12.81
C ARG A 115 8.46 -6.97 -11.56
N LEU A 116 7.74 -5.85 -11.66
CA LEU A 116 7.00 -5.33 -10.54
C LEU A 116 5.92 -6.34 -10.14
N PRO A 117 5.72 -6.58 -8.83
CA PRO A 117 4.57 -7.36 -8.40
C PRO A 117 3.32 -6.66 -8.93
N GLN A 118 2.43 -7.44 -9.55
CA GLN A 118 1.11 -6.93 -9.91
C GLN A 118 0.47 -6.46 -8.61
N ILE A 119 0.32 -5.15 -8.48
CA ILE A 119 -0.44 -4.58 -7.36
C ILE A 119 -1.85 -5.14 -7.54
N PRO A 120 -2.40 -5.91 -6.57
CA PRO A 120 -3.75 -6.40 -6.69
C PRO A 120 -4.64 -5.19 -6.96
N ARG A 121 -5.36 -5.22 -8.09
CA ARG A 121 -6.09 -4.08 -8.65
C ARG A 121 -7.20 -3.54 -7.74
N GLN A 122 -7.43 -4.16 -6.59
CA GLN A 122 -8.51 -3.82 -5.68
C GLN A 122 -8.07 -4.02 -4.23
N PHE A 123 -7.80 -2.92 -3.54
CA PHE A 123 -8.30 -2.79 -2.17
C PHE A 123 -9.56 -1.94 -2.30
N LYS A 124 -10.69 -2.58 -2.64
CA LYS A 124 -12.00 -1.95 -2.42
C LYS A 124 -12.14 -1.85 -0.91
N GLY A 125 -11.83 -0.67 -0.36
CA GLY A 125 -12.13 -0.38 1.04
C GLY A 125 -13.63 -0.50 1.29
N PRO A 126 -14.07 -0.81 2.52
CA PRO A 126 -15.48 -0.96 2.86
C PRO A 126 -16.17 0.42 2.99
N LEU A 127 -16.24 1.17 1.89
CA LEU A 127 -16.92 2.48 1.83
C LEU A 127 -17.99 2.54 0.73
N GLN A 128 -18.61 1.40 0.39
CA GLN A 128 -19.73 1.35 -0.56
C GLN A 128 -21.10 1.09 0.08
N HIS A 129 -21.23 1.09 1.43
CA HIS A 129 -22.51 0.79 2.10
C HIS A 129 -22.90 1.82 3.18
N ALA A 130 -22.58 3.10 3.00
CA ALA A 130 -22.99 4.15 3.94
C ALA A 130 -23.49 5.39 3.20
N ILE A 131 -24.35 5.18 2.20
CA ILE A 131 -25.33 6.15 1.74
C ILE A 131 -26.53 5.29 1.35
N ASP A 132 -27.45 5.14 2.29
CA ASP A 132 -28.90 4.96 2.10
C ASP A 132 -29.56 5.21 3.47
#